data_AF-A0A6P0TGP3-F1
#
_entry.id   AF-A0A6P0TGP3-F1
#
_cell.length_a   1.000
_cell.length_b   1.000
_cell.length_c   1.000
_cell.angle_alpha   90.00
_cell.angle_beta   90.00
_cell.angle_gamma   90.00
#
_symmetry.space_group_name_H-M   'P 1'
#
loop_
_entity.id
_entity.type
_entity.pdbx_description
1 polymer ?
#
loop_
_entity_poly.entity_id
_entity_poly.type
_entity_poly.pdbx_seq_one_letter_code
_entity_poly.pdbx_strand_id
1 'polypeptide(L)'
;MHTWTWNTVGDRPYLTCSLLAHWPHGFFANAWWPTLPAELTPILATDAKPYRVKQVHGNAVLTPTEVMAYQQGDDSMLVPSPLAPPVSTRSEERPEWPPADGLITDGPNQGVWVASADCTPALMADVKTGQVAAVHAGWRGTALQIL
;
A
#
# COMPACT_ATOMS: atom_id res chain seq x y z
N MET A 1 -23.81 -4.05 -10.41
CA MET A 1 -23.28 -4.18 -9.03
C MET A 1 -22.08 -5.10 -9.10
N HIS A 2 -20.99 -4.79 -8.40
CA HIS A 2 -19.82 -5.67 -8.31
C HIS A 2 -20.01 -6.66 -7.15
N THR A 3 -19.52 -7.88 -7.33
CA THR A 3 -19.67 -8.96 -6.35
C THR A 3 -18.42 -9.04 -5.50
N TRP A 4 -18.61 -9.18 -4.19
CA TRP A 4 -17.54 -9.42 -3.23
C TRP A 4 -17.50 -10.92 -2.89
N THR A 5 -16.30 -11.48 -2.83
CA THR A 5 -16.09 -12.93 -2.62
C THR A 5 -15.07 -13.15 -1.51
N TRP A 6 -15.48 -13.93 -0.51
CA TRP A 6 -14.57 -14.44 0.51
C TRP A 6 -13.80 -15.63 -0.04
N ASN A 7 -12.49 -15.61 0.14
CA ASN A 7 -11.57 -16.69 -0.18
C ASN A 7 -10.82 -17.10 1.09
N THR A 8 -10.23 -18.28 1.10
CA THR A 8 -9.43 -18.77 2.24
C THR A 8 -8.13 -19.42 1.80
N VAL A 9 -7.10 -19.28 2.63
CA VAL A 9 -5.89 -20.12 2.58
C VAL A 9 -5.81 -20.85 3.91
N GLY A 10 -6.08 -22.16 3.88
CA GLY A 10 -6.46 -22.88 5.10
C GLY A 10 -7.70 -22.24 5.73
N ASP A 11 -7.59 -21.86 7.01
CA ASP A 11 -8.67 -21.22 7.77
C ASP A 11 -8.58 -19.68 7.80
N ARG A 12 -7.64 -19.07 7.06
CA ARG A 12 -7.43 -17.62 7.07
C ARG A 12 -8.14 -16.94 5.89
N PRO A 13 -9.12 -16.04 6.14
CA PRO A 13 -9.92 -15.46 5.07
C PRO A 13 -9.34 -14.17 4.49
N TYR A 14 -9.60 -13.91 3.21
CA TYR A 14 -9.40 -12.62 2.55
C TYR A 14 -10.52 -12.36 1.54
N LEU A 15 -10.77 -11.10 1.23
CA LEU A 15 -11.89 -10.67 0.38
C LEU A 15 -11.40 -10.14 -0.97
N THR A 16 -12.07 -10.51 -2.06
CA THR A 16 -11.85 -9.97 -3.41
C THR A 16 -13.12 -9.35 -3.96
N CYS A 17 -12.99 -8.51 -5.00
CA CYS A 17 -14.09 -7.84 -5.68
C CYS A 17 -14.03 -8.08 -7.19
N SER A 18 -15.18 -8.38 -7.80
CA SER A 18 -15.28 -8.64 -9.24
C SER A 18 -14.93 -7.42 -10.11
N LEU A 19 -14.87 -6.22 -9.53
CA LEU A 19 -14.37 -5.02 -10.21
C LEU A 19 -12.89 -5.14 -10.60
N LEU A 20 -12.08 -5.82 -9.79
CA LEU A 20 -10.65 -5.99 -10.00
C LEU A 20 -10.30 -7.40 -10.49
N ALA A 21 -11.24 -8.10 -11.14
CA ALA A 21 -11.07 -9.51 -11.51
C ALA A 21 -9.86 -9.81 -12.41
N HIS A 22 -9.34 -8.82 -13.15
CA HIS A 22 -8.16 -8.97 -14.01
C HIS A 22 -6.82 -8.75 -13.29
N TRP A 23 -6.83 -8.33 -12.02
CA TRP A 23 -5.64 -8.07 -11.23
C TRP A 23 -5.65 -8.92 -9.97
N PRO A 24 -4.55 -9.60 -9.62
CA PRO A 24 -4.40 -10.22 -8.31
C PRO A 24 -4.53 -9.16 -7.21
N HIS A 25 -5.52 -9.32 -6.32
CA HIS A 25 -5.82 -8.36 -5.26
C HIS A 25 -6.47 -9.05 -4.07
N GLY A 26 -6.52 -8.39 -2.91
CA GLY A 26 -7.25 -8.92 -1.77
C GLY A 26 -7.23 -7.97 -0.57
N PHE A 27 -8.30 -8.02 0.23
CA PHE A 27 -8.37 -7.41 1.56
C PHE A 27 -8.25 -8.52 2.60
N PHE A 28 -7.12 -8.57 3.30
CA PHE A 28 -6.82 -9.61 4.27
C PHE A 28 -7.46 -9.30 5.62
N ALA A 29 -8.12 -10.29 6.22
CA ALA A 29 -8.77 -10.14 7.53
C ALA A 29 -7.75 -10.14 8.68
N ASN A 30 -8.23 -9.85 9.90
CA ASN A 30 -7.41 -9.84 11.12
C ASN A 30 -6.67 -11.16 11.42
N ALA A 31 -7.17 -12.30 10.94
CA ALA A 31 -6.52 -13.61 11.07
C ALA A 31 -5.14 -13.69 10.41
N TRP A 32 -4.80 -12.71 9.57
CA TRP A 32 -3.50 -12.56 8.94
C TRP A 32 -2.51 -11.71 9.74
N TRP A 33 -2.92 -11.07 10.84
CA TRP A 33 -1.96 -10.39 11.71
C TRP A 33 -1.04 -11.40 12.42
N PRO A 34 0.28 -11.16 12.56
CA PRO A 34 1.08 -10.02 12.08
C PRO A 34 1.83 -10.27 10.75
N THR A 35 1.33 -11.15 9.90
CA THR A 35 1.98 -11.56 8.64
C THR A 35 2.32 -10.37 7.76
N LEU A 36 3.57 -10.32 7.28
CA LEU A 36 4.09 -9.19 6.53
C LEU A 36 3.71 -9.27 5.04
N PRO A 37 3.71 -8.14 4.31
CA PRO A 37 3.50 -8.12 2.85
C PRO A 37 4.36 -9.12 2.07
N ALA A 38 5.60 -9.39 2.52
CA ALA A 38 6.48 -10.36 1.90
C ALA A 38 5.96 -11.80 1.96
N GLU A 39 5.20 -12.14 2.99
CA GLU A 39 4.58 -13.46 3.14
C GLU A 39 3.18 -13.50 2.51
N LEU A 40 2.48 -12.37 2.42
CA LEU A 40 1.14 -12.29 1.82
C LEU A 40 1.17 -12.22 0.29
N THR A 41 2.20 -11.61 -0.30
CA THR A 41 2.29 -11.41 -1.76
C THR A 41 2.22 -12.72 -2.55
N PRO A 42 2.94 -13.80 -2.16
CA PRO A 42 2.88 -15.07 -2.88
C PRO A 42 1.50 -15.74 -2.90
N ILE A 43 0.57 -15.37 -2.01
CA ILE A 43 -0.81 -15.86 -2.02
C ILE A 43 -1.58 -15.33 -3.24
N LEU A 44 -1.29 -14.08 -3.63
CA LEU A 44 -1.95 -13.42 -4.76
C LEU A 44 -1.16 -13.59 -6.06
N ALA A 45 0.17 -13.42 -5.99
CA ALA A 45 1.08 -13.49 -7.14
C ALA A 45 2.48 -13.90 -6.68
N THR A 46 2.93 -15.09 -7.10
CA THR A 46 4.21 -15.68 -6.66
C THR A 46 5.44 -14.90 -7.09
N ASP A 47 5.36 -14.22 -8.24
CA ASP A 47 6.51 -13.57 -8.87
C ASP A 47 6.56 -12.06 -8.56
N ALA A 48 5.60 -11.55 -7.79
CA ALA A 48 5.52 -10.13 -7.46
C ALA A 48 6.40 -9.78 -6.26
N LYS A 49 7.12 -8.66 -6.36
CA LYS A 49 7.90 -8.10 -5.24
C LYS A 49 7.00 -7.20 -4.37
N PRO A 50 6.97 -7.39 -3.05
CA PRO A 50 6.18 -6.57 -2.13
C PRO A 50 6.78 -5.18 -1.94
N TYR A 51 5.93 -4.16 -1.90
CA TYR A 51 6.26 -2.79 -1.55
C TYR A 51 5.29 -2.27 -0.49
N ARG A 52 5.83 -1.54 0.49
CA ARG A 52 5.09 -0.87 1.56
C ARG A 52 5.73 0.46 1.91
N VAL A 53 4.98 1.30 2.60
CA VAL A 53 5.40 2.61 3.11
C VAL A 53 5.16 2.69 4.61
N LYS A 54 5.74 3.70 5.27
CA LYS A 54 5.38 4.06 6.63
C LYS A 54 4.14 4.96 6.59
N GLN A 55 2.98 4.40 6.88
CA GLN A 55 1.72 5.16 6.96
C GLN A 55 1.77 6.21 8.06
N VAL A 56 1.49 7.46 7.69
CA VAL A 56 1.51 8.64 8.57
C VAL A 56 0.19 9.41 8.57
N HIS A 57 -0.86 8.85 7.96
CA HIS A 57 -2.19 9.46 7.79
C HIS A 57 -2.15 10.79 7.00
N GLY A 58 -1.19 10.92 6.07
CA GLY A 58 -1.06 12.01 5.11
C GLY A 58 -1.74 11.72 3.78
N ASN A 59 -1.28 12.39 2.71
CA ASN A 59 -1.79 12.23 1.35
C ASN A 59 -0.69 11.92 0.31
N ALA A 60 0.53 11.60 0.77
CA ALA A 60 1.60 11.22 -0.15
C ALA A 60 1.35 9.80 -0.69
N VAL A 61 1.51 9.65 -2.00
CA VAL A 61 1.47 8.38 -2.73
C VAL A 61 2.81 8.23 -3.42
N LEU A 62 3.49 7.09 -3.21
CA LEU A 62 4.82 6.85 -3.78
C LEU A 62 4.80 5.71 -4.81
N THR A 63 5.82 5.65 -5.64
CA THR A 63 6.08 4.50 -6.49
C THR A 63 7.10 3.53 -5.86
N PRO A 64 7.13 2.26 -6.28
CA PRO A 64 8.21 1.33 -5.94
C PRO A 64 9.62 1.86 -6.23
N THR A 65 9.81 2.61 -7.33
CA THR A 65 11.09 3.27 -7.61
C THR A 65 11.45 4.29 -6.53
N GLU A 66 10.51 5.13 -6.10
CA GLU A 66 10.72 6.13 -5.05
C GLU A 66 11.00 5.48 -3.69
N VAL A 67 10.31 4.37 -3.36
CA VAL A 67 10.60 3.58 -2.15
C VAL A 67 12.01 3.02 -2.19
N MET A 68 12.46 2.49 -3.33
CA MET A 68 13.81 1.95 -3.48
C MET A 68 14.89 3.04 -3.40
N ALA A 69 14.66 4.20 -4.02
CA ALA A 69 15.53 5.36 -3.91
C ALA A 69 15.68 5.80 -2.45
N TYR A 70 14.55 5.89 -1.73
CA TYR A 70 14.56 6.12 -0.29
C TYR A 70 15.39 5.05 0.41
N GLN A 71 15.16 3.76 0.23
CA GLN A 71 15.95 2.74 0.92
C GLN A 71 17.47 2.82 0.65
N GLN A 72 17.88 3.43 -0.47
CA GLN A 72 19.27 3.68 -0.84
C GLN A 72 19.86 5.00 -0.29
N GLY A 73 19.06 5.79 0.43
CA GLY A 73 19.49 7.06 1.04
C GLY A 73 19.13 8.31 0.24
N ASP A 74 18.36 8.19 -0.84
CA ASP A 74 17.92 9.33 -1.65
C ASP A 74 16.51 9.78 -1.26
N ASP A 75 16.43 10.92 -0.58
CA ASP A 75 15.17 11.54 -0.14
C ASP A 75 14.65 12.59 -1.14
N SER A 76 15.37 12.86 -2.24
CA SER A 76 15.05 13.94 -3.16
C SER A 76 13.74 13.73 -3.93
N MET A 77 13.30 12.49 -4.04
CA MET A 77 12.05 12.10 -4.72
C MET A 77 10.84 12.06 -3.79
N LEU A 78 11.00 12.33 -2.49
CA LEU A 78 9.86 12.32 -1.58
C LEU A 78 8.99 13.57 -1.76
N VAL A 79 7.69 13.35 -1.94
CA VAL A 79 6.69 14.42 -1.91
C VAL A 79 6.51 14.89 -0.46
N PRO A 80 6.66 16.20 -0.14
CA PRO A 80 6.42 16.70 1.21
C PRO A 80 4.97 16.46 1.63
N SER A 81 4.76 15.69 2.69
CA SER A 81 3.44 15.57 3.32
C SER A 81 3.26 16.69 4.36
N PRO A 82 2.16 17.46 4.32
CA PRO A 82 1.88 18.50 5.34
C PRO A 82 1.65 17.91 6.74
N LEU A 83 1.47 16.58 6.83
CA LEU A 83 1.31 15.83 8.07
C LEU A 83 2.50 14.94 8.39
N ALA A 84 3.52 14.90 7.53
CA ALA A 84 4.78 14.29 7.94
C ALA A 84 5.29 15.05 9.17
N PRO A 85 5.73 14.34 10.22
CA PRO A 85 6.39 15.02 11.32
C PRO A 85 7.54 15.87 10.76
N PRO A 86 7.77 17.10 11.25
CA PRO A 86 8.93 17.86 10.87
C PRO A 86 10.17 16.99 11.08
N VAL A 87 11.13 17.04 10.14
CA VAL A 87 12.46 16.40 10.24
C VAL A 87 13.25 17.11 11.35
N SER A 88 12.78 16.99 12.59
CA SER A 88 13.36 17.49 13.82
C SER A 88 12.45 17.07 14.97
N THR A 89 12.70 15.89 15.54
CA THR A 89 12.94 15.68 16.98
C THR A 89 12.94 14.18 17.36
N ARG A 90 14.12 13.72 17.81
CA ARG A 90 14.34 12.65 18.82
C ARG A 90 14.23 11.16 18.45
N SER A 91 14.69 10.76 17.27
CA SER A 91 15.43 9.50 17.07
C SER A 91 16.38 9.66 15.89
N GLU A 92 17.68 9.37 16.07
CA GLU A 92 18.72 9.56 15.03
C GLU A 92 18.64 8.55 13.87
N GLU A 93 17.68 7.63 13.89
CA GLU A 93 17.52 6.59 12.88
C GLU A 93 16.43 6.97 11.88
N ARG A 94 16.84 7.09 10.61
CA ARG A 94 15.95 7.22 9.46
C ARG A 94 14.99 6.03 9.43
N PRO A 95 13.66 6.25 9.34
CA PRO A 95 12.71 5.16 9.23
C PRO A 95 13.10 4.18 8.12
N GLU A 96 12.87 2.88 8.34
CA GLU A 96 13.17 1.86 7.32
C GLU A 96 12.37 2.07 6.02
N TRP A 97 11.19 2.69 6.12
CA TRP A 97 10.27 2.94 5.00
C TRP A 97 9.91 4.43 4.91
N PRO A 98 9.77 4.98 3.70
CA PRO A 98 9.43 6.38 3.53
C PRO A 98 8.01 6.68 4.06
N PRO A 99 7.77 7.89 4.60
CA PRO A 99 6.45 8.30 5.06
C PRO A 99 5.52 8.54 3.87
N ALA A 100 4.45 7.74 3.76
CA ALA A 100 3.42 7.88 2.74
C ALA A 100 2.19 7.05 3.11
N ASP A 101 1.06 7.31 2.45
CA ASP A 101 -0.22 6.64 2.73
C ASP A 101 -0.82 5.96 1.48
N GLY A 102 -0.12 6.01 0.36
CA GLY A 102 -0.45 5.19 -0.80
C GLY A 102 0.78 4.75 -1.57
N LEU A 103 0.57 3.74 -2.40
CA LEU A 103 1.53 3.25 -3.36
C LEU A 103 0.85 3.07 -4.72
N ILE A 104 1.53 3.44 -5.79
CA ILE A 104 1.14 3.15 -7.17
C ILE A 104 2.28 2.47 -7.92
N THR A 105 2.01 1.39 -8.63
CA THR A 105 3.02 0.65 -9.39
C THR A 105 3.55 1.47 -10.57
N ASP A 106 4.84 1.35 -10.84
CA ASP A 106 5.54 1.93 -11.99
C ASP A 106 6.27 0.88 -12.85
N GLY A 107 6.05 -0.40 -12.56
CA GLY A 107 6.61 -1.54 -13.30
C GLY A 107 5.82 -2.84 -13.10
N PRO A 108 6.10 -3.87 -13.90
CA PRO A 108 5.46 -5.18 -13.78
C PRO A 108 5.90 -5.89 -12.49
N ASN A 109 5.09 -6.86 -12.04
CA ASN A 109 5.41 -7.74 -10.91
C ASN A 109 5.71 -6.97 -9.60
N GLN A 110 4.98 -5.89 -9.35
CA GLN A 110 5.06 -5.10 -8.13
C GLN A 110 3.76 -5.29 -7.33
N GLY A 111 3.85 -5.85 -6.13
CA GLY A 111 2.73 -5.94 -5.19
C GLY A 111 2.76 -4.74 -4.24
N VAL A 112 1.76 -3.87 -4.30
CA VAL A 112 1.66 -2.67 -3.45
C VAL A 112 0.70 -2.90 -2.28
N TRP A 113 1.12 -2.52 -1.08
CA TRP A 113 0.41 -2.84 0.16
C TRP A 113 0.20 -1.62 1.04
N VAL A 114 -0.98 -1.56 1.66
CA VAL A 114 -1.29 -0.68 2.79
C VAL A 114 -1.92 -1.51 3.90
N ALA A 115 -1.67 -1.13 5.15
CA ALA A 115 -2.35 -1.70 6.31
C ALA A 115 -3.55 -0.82 6.68
N SER A 116 -4.56 -1.41 7.31
CA SER A 116 -5.62 -0.64 7.94
C SER A 116 -6.16 -1.33 9.17
N ALA A 117 -6.53 -0.53 10.17
CA ALA A 117 -7.43 -0.87 11.25
C ALA A 117 -8.35 0.35 11.39
N ASP A 118 -9.62 0.20 11.02
CA ASP A 118 -10.67 1.24 10.96
C ASP A 118 -10.61 2.26 9.81
N CYS A 119 -9.43 2.66 9.32
CA CYS A 119 -9.33 3.53 8.15
C CYS A 119 -9.82 2.83 6.87
N THR A 120 -10.17 3.58 5.82
CA THR A 120 -10.67 2.99 4.57
C THR A 120 -9.50 2.61 3.65
N PRO A 121 -9.19 1.32 3.42
CA PRO A 121 -8.29 0.93 2.35
C PRO A 121 -9.00 1.02 0.99
N ALA A 122 -8.30 1.52 -0.02
CA ALA A 122 -8.77 1.54 -1.41
C ALA A 122 -7.76 0.83 -2.31
N LEU A 123 -8.26 -0.06 -3.17
CA LEU A 123 -7.49 -0.70 -4.22
C LEU A 123 -8.01 -0.19 -5.57
N MET A 124 -7.10 0.22 -6.45
CA MET A 124 -7.42 0.79 -7.75
C MET A 124 -6.57 0.13 -8.82
N ALA A 125 -7.11 0.05 -10.03
CA ALA A 125 -6.40 -0.44 -11.20
C ALA A 125 -6.80 0.37 -12.43
N ASP A 126 -5.82 0.77 -13.23
CA ASP A 126 -6.03 1.43 -14.50
C ASP A 126 -5.95 0.43 -15.65
N VAL A 127 -7.08 0.25 -16.35
CA VAL A 127 -7.19 -0.61 -17.53
C VAL A 127 -6.31 -0.18 -18.71
N LYS A 128 -5.94 1.10 -18.79
CA LYS A 128 -5.16 1.62 -19.93
C LYS A 128 -3.67 1.41 -19.74
N THR A 129 -3.15 1.75 -18.57
CA THR A 129 -1.72 1.64 -18.26
C THR A 129 -1.34 0.30 -17.64
N GLY A 130 -2.30 -0.43 -17.06
CA GLY A 130 -2.05 -1.63 -16.27
C GLY A 130 -1.53 -1.35 -14.86
N GLN A 131 -1.37 -0.07 -14.48
CA GLN A 131 -0.93 0.30 -13.14
C GLN A 131 -2.00 -0.01 -12.10
N VAL A 132 -1.55 -0.40 -10.91
CA VAL A 132 -2.42 -0.62 -9.75
C VAL A 132 -1.94 0.22 -8.57
N ALA A 133 -2.87 0.58 -7.69
CA ALA A 133 -2.57 1.35 -6.49
C ALA A 133 -3.26 0.75 -5.27
N ALA A 134 -2.60 0.88 -4.12
CA ALA A 134 -3.14 0.59 -2.80
C ALA A 134 -3.01 1.86 -1.95
N VAL A 135 -4.13 2.32 -1.38
CA VAL A 135 -4.20 3.60 -0.67
C VAL A 135 -4.87 3.41 0.69
N HIS A 136 -4.24 3.95 1.72
CA HIS A 136 -4.79 4.09 3.06
C HIS A 136 -5.45 5.46 3.20
N ALA A 137 -6.78 5.48 3.13
CA ALA A 137 -7.58 6.68 3.27
C ALA A 137 -8.19 6.77 4.67
N GLY A 138 -7.38 7.21 5.64
CA GLY A 138 -7.87 7.69 6.93
C GLY A 138 -8.50 9.09 6.79
N TRP A 139 -9.24 9.56 7.81
CA TRP A 139 -9.96 10.84 7.74
C TRP A 139 -9.08 12.04 7.38
N ARG A 140 -7.82 12.06 7.83
CA ARG A 140 -6.83 13.10 7.51
C ARG A 140 -6.41 13.05 6.04
N GLY A 141 -6.05 11.87 5.54
CA GLY A 141 -5.69 11.69 4.13
C GLY A 141 -6.86 12.03 3.20
N THR A 142 -8.08 11.63 3.55
CA THR A 142 -9.29 12.01 2.82
C THR A 142 -9.51 13.52 2.81
N ALA A 143 -9.34 14.21 3.94
CA ALA A 143 -9.44 15.67 4.01
C ALA A 143 -8.35 16.38 3.18
N LEU A 144 -7.22 15.71 2.95
CA LEU A 144 -6.12 16.16 2.09
C LEU A 144 -6.22 15.63 0.64
N GLN A 145 -7.37 15.07 0.25
CA GLN A 145 -7.67 14.62 -1.11
C GLN A 145 -6.71 13.53 -1.61
N ILE A 146 -6.43 12.51 -0.78
CA ILE A 146 -5.65 11.34 -1.22
C ILE A 146 -6.38 10.46 -2.25
N LEU A 147 -7.71 10.61 -2.38
CA LEU A 147 -8.57 9.92 -3.37
C LEU A 147 -9.29 10.93 -4.25
#